data_AF-A0A7V6G7D7-F1
#
_entry.id   AF-A0A7V6G7D7-F1
#
_cell.length_a   1.000
_cell.length_b   1.000
_cell.length_c   1.000
_cell.angle_alpha   90.00
_cell.angle_beta   90.00
_cell.angle_gamma   90.00
#
_symmetry.space_group_name_H-M   'P 1'
#
loop_
_entity.id
_entity.type
_entity.pdbx_description
1 polymer ?
#
loop_
_entity_poly.entity_id
_entity_poly.type
_entity_poly.pdbx_seq_one_letter_code
_entity_poly.pdbx_strand_id
1 'polypeptide(L)'
;MKKFDSFLLSIILGLLLPLLFGYIFMKTFYHGDLPMWEVLKSILRTPLFVKLVLMALLPNLFAVFITNAMERWRMCRGFFVTILLYLCLSLFFI
;
A
#
# COMPACT_ATOMS: atom_id res chain seq x y z
N MET A 1 4.11 22.17 -19.61
CA MET A 1 3.57 21.54 -18.38
C MET A 1 4.74 21.15 -17.50
N LYS A 2 4.88 21.77 -16.30
CA LYS A 2 5.97 21.46 -15.36
C LYS A 2 5.96 19.95 -15.10
N LYS A 3 7.10 19.27 -15.28
CA LYS A 3 7.33 17.90 -14.81
C LYS A 3 6.84 17.86 -13.36
N PHE A 4 5.67 17.27 -13.11
CA PHE A 4 5.31 16.85 -11.76
C PHE A 4 6.51 16.07 -11.25
N ASP A 5 7.08 16.50 -10.12
CA ASP A 5 8.32 15.89 -9.64
C ASP A 5 8.02 14.40 -9.44
N SER A 6 8.69 13.56 -10.22
CA SER A 6 8.32 12.14 -10.36
C SER A 6 8.40 11.41 -9.02
N PHE A 7 9.13 11.98 -8.07
CA PHE A 7 9.14 11.61 -6.65
C PHE A 7 7.82 11.87 -5.92
N LEU A 8 7.25 13.08 -6.01
CA LEU A 8 5.96 13.40 -5.38
C LEU A 8 4.83 12.54 -5.95
N LEU A 9 4.86 12.31 -7.27
CA LEU A 9 3.90 11.44 -7.93
C LEU A 9 4.02 10.00 -7.44
N SER A 10 5.23 9.45 -7.28
CA SER A 10 5.39 8.10 -6.75
C SER A 10 5.05 7.98 -5.27
N ILE A 11 5.17 9.06 -4.47
CA ILE A 11 4.64 9.08 -3.09
C ILE A 11 3.11 8.99 -3.11
N ILE A 12 2.43 9.83 -3.91
CA ILE A 12 0.96 9.83 -3.97
C ILE A 12 0.47 8.45 -4.43
N LEU A 13 1.07 7.91 -5.49
CA LEU A 13 0.73 6.57 -5.98
C LEU A 13 1.08 5.49 -4.96
N GLY A 14 2.22 5.58 -4.29
CA GLY A 14 2.65 4.62 -3.28
C GLY A 14 1.81 4.63 -2.01
N LEU A 15 1.12 5.72 -1.69
CA LEU A 15 0.10 5.76 -0.63
C LEU A 15 -1.23 5.18 -1.10
N LEU A 16 -1.64 5.47 -2.33
CA LEU A 16 -2.95 5.03 -2.84
C LEU A 16 -2.97 3.54 -3.23
N LEU A 17 -1.89 3.03 -3.80
CA LEU A 17 -1.81 1.66 -4.31
C LEU A 17 -2.11 0.60 -3.22
N PRO A 18 -1.49 0.64 -2.03
CA PRO A 18 -1.81 -0.31 -0.96
C PRO A 18 -3.25 -0.21 -0.48
N LEU A 19 -3.81 0.99 -0.35
CA LEU A 19 -5.21 1.17 0.06
C LEU A 19 -6.16 0.56 -0.95
N LEU A 20 -5.94 0.83 -2.24
CA LEU A 20 -6.76 0.33 -3.33
C LEU A 20 -6.64 -1.19 -3.45
N PHE A 21 -5.42 -1.73 -3.39
CA PHE A 21 -5.18 -3.17 -3.44
C PHE A 21 -5.79 -3.88 -2.23
N GLY A 22 -5.60 -3.35 -1.02
CA GLY A 22 -6.22 -3.89 0.20
C GLY A 22 -7.74 -3.90 0.13
N TYR A 23 -8.35 -2.84 -0.39
CA TYR A 23 -9.80 -2.79 -0.62
C TYR A 23 -10.27 -3.84 -1.64
N ILE A 24 -9.59 -3.95 -2.80
CA ILE A 24 -9.94 -4.94 -3.83
C ILE A 24 -9.74 -6.36 -3.30
N PHE A 25 -8.65 -6.61 -2.58
CA PHE A 25 -8.35 -7.90 -1.96
C PHE A 25 -9.48 -8.31 -1.01
N MET A 26 -9.81 -7.43 -0.07
CA MET A 26 -10.89 -7.67 0.87
C MET A 26 -12.23 -7.89 0.14
N LYS A 27 -12.55 -7.09 -0.89
CA LYS A 27 -13.82 -7.22 -1.63
C LYS A 27 -13.90 -8.54 -2.42
N THR A 28 -12.76 -9.04 -2.89
CA THR A 28 -12.67 -10.27 -3.69
C THR A 28 -12.73 -11.51 -2.81
N PHE A 29 -12.10 -11.48 -1.63
CA PHE A 29 -11.93 -12.67 -0.80
C PHE A 29 -12.89 -12.73 0.40
N TYR A 30 -13.46 -11.61 0.84
CA TYR A 30 -14.46 -11.59 1.90
C TYR A 30 -15.84 -11.97 1.35
N HIS A 31 -16.34 -13.13 1.78
CA HIS A 31 -17.67 -13.65 1.42
C HIS A 31 -18.65 -13.64 2.61
N GLY A 32 -18.34 -12.89 3.67
CA GLY A 32 -19.20 -12.83 4.84
C GLY A 32 -20.31 -11.78 4.70
N ASP A 33 -21.22 -11.78 5.67
CA ASP A 33 -22.44 -10.95 5.63
C ASP A 33 -22.23 -9.53 6.15
N LEU A 34 -21.09 -9.23 6.79
CA LEU A 34 -20.84 -7.91 7.36
C LEU A 34 -20.49 -6.90 6.27
N PRO A 35 -20.96 -5.64 6.40
CA PRO A 35 -20.51 -4.58 5.52
C PRO A 35 -19.00 -4.35 5.66
N MET A 36 -18.35 -4.07 4.54
CA MET A 36 -16.89 -3.91 4.42
C MET A 36 -16.26 -3.00 5.50
N TRP A 37 -16.95 -1.93 5.89
CA TRP A 37 -16.48 -0.99 6.90
C TRP A 37 -16.42 -1.61 8.30
N GLU A 38 -17.38 -2.47 8.65
CA GLU A 38 -17.39 -3.19 9.92
C GLU A 38 -16.29 -4.25 9.95
N VAL A 39 -16.07 -4.92 8.82
CA VAL A 39 -14.95 -5.86 8.66
C VAL A 39 -13.62 -5.15 8.85
N LEU A 40 -13.41 -3.98 8.22
CA LEU A 40 -12.18 -3.22 8.37
C LEU A 40 -11.95 -2.77 9.82
N LYS A 41 -13.01 -2.29 10.50
CA LYS A 41 -12.95 -1.94 11.93
C LYS A 41 -12.59 -3.14 12.81
N SER A 42 -13.12 -4.31 12.50
CA SER A 42 -12.80 -5.55 13.20
C SER A 42 -11.34 -5.95 12.97
N ILE A 43 -10.89 -5.94 11.71
CA ILE A 43 -9.52 -6.30 11.33
C ILE A 43 -8.50 -5.39 12.00
N LEU A 44 -8.75 -4.08 12.06
CA LEU A 44 -7.87 -3.09 12.70
C LEU A 44 -7.53 -3.40 14.16
N ARG A 45 -8.36 -4.20 14.85
CA ARG A 45 -8.15 -4.62 16.25
C ARG A 45 -7.46 -5.97 16.39
N THR A 46 -7.07 -6.58 15.28
CA THR A 46 -6.49 -7.93 15.24
C THR A 46 -5.14 -7.92 14.52
N PRO A 47 -4.27 -8.91 14.78
CA PRO A 47 -3.02 -9.08 14.03
C PRO A 47 -3.22 -9.30 12.52
N LEU A 48 -4.45 -9.59 12.08
CA LEU A 48 -4.78 -9.71 10.64
C LEU A 48 -4.58 -8.39 9.89
N PHE A 49 -4.70 -7.25 10.56
CA PHE A 49 -4.46 -5.95 9.93
C PHE A 49 -3.02 -5.83 9.41
N VAL A 50 -2.03 -6.21 10.23
CA VAL A 50 -0.62 -6.19 9.83
C VAL A 50 -0.40 -7.08 8.62
N LYS A 51 -0.99 -8.29 8.60
CA LYS A 51 -0.91 -9.19 7.45
C LYS A 51 -1.53 -8.58 6.18
N LEU A 52 -2.68 -7.91 6.31
CA LEU A 52 -3.32 -7.22 5.21
C LEU A 52 -2.46 -6.06 4.68
N VAL A 53 -1.86 -5.26 5.57
CA VAL A 53 -0.93 -4.19 5.18
C VAL A 53 0.27 -4.75 4.43
N LEU A 54 0.91 -5.82 4.93
CA LEU A 54 2.04 -6.45 4.26
C LEU A 54 1.67 -6.97 2.87
N MET A 55 0.49 -7.60 2.73
CA MET A 55 -0.03 -8.06 1.44
C MET A 55 -0.29 -6.88 0.49
N ALA A 56 -0.85 -5.79 1.01
CA ALA A 56 -1.14 -4.57 0.26
C ALA A 56 0.11 -3.82 -0.20
N LEU A 57 1.30 -4.11 0.33
CA LEU A 57 2.55 -3.51 -0.13
C LEU A 57 3.13 -4.17 -1.38
N LEU A 58 2.62 -5.33 -1.81
CA LEU A 58 3.10 -6.01 -3.02
C LEU A 58 3.11 -5.12 -4.27
N PRO A 59 2.05 -4.36 -4.60
CA PRO A 59 2.07 -3.45 -5.75
C PRO A 59 3.18 -2.40 -5.66
N ASN A 60 3.49 -1.90 -4.46
CA ASN A 60 4.59 -0.96 -4.29
C ASN A 60 5.94 -1.63 -4.50
N LEU A 61 6.12 -2.88 -4.06
CA LEU A 61 7.34 -3.66 -4.33
C LEU A 61 7.53 -3.91 -5.83
N PHE A 62 6.45 -4.25 -6.54
CA PHE A 62 6.48 -4.33 -8.01
C PHE A 62 6.82 -2.97 -8.65
N ALA A 63 6.26 -1.88 -8.15
CA ALA A 63 6.56 -0.54 -8.65
C ALA A 63 8.03 -0.15 -8.41
N VAL A 64 8.61 -0.50 -7.26
CA VAL A 64 10.04 -0.35 -6.97
C VAL A 64 10.86 -1.13 -7.99
N PHE A 65 10.53 -2.41 -8.23
CA PHE A 65 11.24 -3.24 -9.20
C PHE A 65 11.20 -2.65 -10.62
N ILE A 66 10.01 -2.27 -11.10
CA ILE A 66 9.83 -1.69 -12.44
C ILE A 66 10.58 -0.35 -12.56
N THR A 67 10.44 0.53 -11.58
CA THR A 67 11.09 1.85 -11.64
C THR A 67 12.60 1.76 -11.50
N ASN A 68 13.11 0.76 -10.78
CA ASN A 68 14.53 0.45 -10.73
C ASN A 68 15.04 -0.07 -12.08
N ALA A 69 14.34 -1.00 -12.72
CA ALA A 69 14.69 -1.53 -14.04
C ALA A 69 14.69 -0.46 -15.15
N MET A 70 13.86 0.57 -15.00
CA MET A 70 13.80 1.72 -15.91
C MET A 70 14.76 2.86 -15.53
N GLU A 71 15.64 2.66 -14.55
CA GLU A 71 16.57 3.67 -14.01
C GLU A 71 15.88 4.97 -13.52
N ARG A 72 14.60 4.87 -13.13
CA ARG A 72 13.80 6.00 -12.61
C ARG A 72 13.96 6.13 -11.10
N TRP A 73 15.18 6.44 -10.67
CA TRP A 73 15.58 6.51 -9.25
C TRP A 73 14.74 7.44 -8.37
N ARG A 74 14.24 8.56 -8.92
CA ARG A 74 13.32 9.45 -8.18
C ARG A 74 11.99 8.77 -7.87
N MET A 75 11.41 8.05 -8.84
CA MET A 75 10.16 7.33 -8.61
C MET A 75 10.36 6.16 -7.63
N CYS A 76 11.42 5.38 -7.84
CA CYS A 76 11.80 4.26 -6.99
C CYS A 76 11.90 4.67 -5.52
N ARG A 77 12.63 5.76 -5.21
CA ARG A 77 12.72 6.30 -3.84
C ARG A 77 11.37 6.68 -3.25
N GLY A 78 10.47 7.30 -4.03
CA GLY A 78 9.15 7.67 -3.50
C GLY A 78 8.31 6.44 -3.14
N PHE A 79 8.30 5.39 -3.98
CA PHE A 79 7.64 4.13 -3.62
C PHE A 79 8.29 3.48 -2.38
N PHE A 80 9.62 3.49 -2.29
CA PHE A 80 10.33 2.94 -1.14
C PHE A 80 9.99 3.68 0.17
N VAL A 81 9.92 5.02 0.15
CA VAL A 81 9.50 5.83 1.31
C VAL A 81 8.09 5.45 1.77
N THR A 82 7.16 5.27 0.84
CA THR A 82 5.79 4.85 1.20
C THR A 82 5.76 3.44 1.80
N ILE A 83 6.59 2.51 1.30
CA ILE A 83 6.71 1.17 1.90
C ILE A 83 7.17 1.28 3.36
N LEU A 84 8.24 2.05 3.61
CA LEU A 84 8.74 2.27 4.97
C LEU A 84 7.67 2.89 5.87
N LEU A 85 6.88 3.84 5.36
CA LEU A 85 5.79 4.46 6.11
C LEU A 85 4.74 3.42 6.53
N TYR A 86 4.29 2.56 5.62
CA TYR A 86 3.34 1.50 5.96
C TYR A 86 3.91 0.47 6.93
N LEU A 87 5.19 0.11 6.78
CA LEU A 87 5.86 -0.78 7.73
C LEU A 87 5.94 -0.15 9.12
N CYS A 88 6.32 1.12 9.23
CA CYS A 88 6.30 1.86 10.49
C CYS A 88 4.90 1.91 11.09
N LEU A 89 3.86 2.19 10.29
CA LEU A 89 2.47 2.15 10.75
C LEU A 89 2.11 0.76 11.27
N SER A 90 2.52 -0.30 10.58
CA SER A 90 2.20 -1.67 10.98
C SER A 90 2.77 -2.04 12.36
N LEU A 91 3.93 -1.47 12.75
CA LEU A 91 4.54 -1.71 14.07
C LEU A 91 3.66 -1.22 15.24
N PHE A 92 2.81 -0.22 15.04
CA PHE A 92 1.88 0.26 16.06
C PHE A 92 0.66 -0.64 16.26
N PHE A 93 0.42 -1.58 15.34
CA PHE A 93 -0.70 -2.53 15.35
C PHE A 93 -0.25 -3.99 15.54
N ILE A 94 1.03 -4.21 15.90
CA ILE A 94 1.57 -5.48 16.38
C ILE A 94 1.23 -5.64 17.85
#